data_AF-A0A927MQR6-F1
#
_entry.id   AF-A0A927MQR6-F1
#
_cell.length_a   1.000
_cell.length_b   1.000
_cell.length_c   1.000
_cell.angle_alpha   90.00
_cell.angle_beta   90.00
_cell.angle_gamma   90.00
#
_symmetry.space_group_name_H-M   'P 1'
#
loop_
_entity.id
_entity.type
_entity.pdbx_description
1 polymer ?
#
loop_
_entity_poly.entity_id
_entity_poly.type
_entity_poly.pdbx_seq_one_letter_code
_entity_poly.pdbx_strand_id
1 'polypeptide(L)'
;MAFFTKGWYEQMQDAHVLTLPESDEEWTDFIRSFEENGEDVHAYLQSELERNKGRLLTVLPEEFHSFIEDGSINQPYLPKEVRERLLMWSNEMEQNYKTVLEQARLYFESICDQVPENFVKLQEARLHDARILHIAHKDDAIRLTLDGSGSFNNAVCIVLTFKKVKKEHSDLPLEAGQHWLYEEVDVHEVGAVFHVLVDCPMTQWMVAAEDVLIEYYYRANSLPVWRVGESITGASTEELSGVEERLQVALPLAYSELLTEQNGGQLTHSLIGTADAVVDIGWLFGSDQLVRDGEFVWIGQHVALKFSENSEPVVVYRNVGQIAENFEQFLGCCVSTDYIDEYAIFSVPLMDEELEPALLGEDLERMVRAWNTVYQRPEDYVSLIEKGILFLLAQEDENLLNMGSTNASIFEHKGILTELFKEKLKGYMG
;
A
#
# COMPACT_ATOMS: atom_id res chain seq x y z
N MET A 1 -24.49 -1.62 15.94
CA MET A 1 -25.19 -1.38 14.67
C MET A 1 -24.23 -1.78 13.57
N ALA A 2 -24.71 -2.32 12.45
CA ALA A 2 -23.83 -2.71 11.35
C ALA A 2 -24.21 -1.94 10.08
N PHE A 3 -23.33 -1.06 9.61
CA PHE A 3 -23.47 -0.29 8.39
C PHE A 3 -22.82 -1.04 7.22
N PHE A 4 -21.63 -1.59 7.43
CA PHE A 4 -20.82 -2.22 6.37
C PHE A 4 -21.11 -3.71 6.23
N THR A 5 -22.27 -4.01 5.67
CA THR A 5 -22.71 -5.39 5.42
C THR A 5 -22.26 -5.90 4.04
N LYS A 6 -22.28 -7.23 3.85
CA LYS A 6 -22.07 -7.86 2.52
C LYS A 6 -22.97 -7.26 1.44
N GLY A 7 -24.27 -7.13 1.73
CA GLY A 7 -25.23 -6.60 0.76
C GLY A 7 -24.98 -5.14 0.43
N TRP A 8 -24.52 -4.33 1.40
CA TRP A 8 -24.10 -2.95 1.13
C TRP A 8 -22.87 -2.90 0.21
N TYR A 9 -21.86 -3.73 0.48
CA TYR A 9 -20.65 -3.78 -0.35
C TYR A 9 -20.96 -4.27 -1.77
N GLU A 10 -21.82 -5.28 -1.92
CA GLU A 10 -22.30 -5.75 -3.22
C GLU A 10 -22.99 -4.62 -4.00
N GLN A 11 -23.86 -3.84 -3.36
CA GLN A 11 -24.50 -2.67 -3.98
C GLN A 11 -23.50 -1.59 -4.39
N MET A 12 -22.49 -1.34 -3.57
CA MET A 12 -21.41 -0.39 -3.90
C MET A 12 -20.62 -0.88 -5.12
N GLN A 13 -20.26 -2.17 -5.17
CA GLN A 13 -19.60 -2.77 -6.33
C GLN A 13 -20.48 -2.75 -7.59
N ASP A 14 -21.79 -2.94 -7.43
CA ASP A 14 -22.77 -2.85 -8.50
C ASP A 14 -22.88 -1.42 -9.06
N ALA A 15 -22.71 -0.39 -8.24
CA ALA A 15 -22.65 1.00 -8.70
C ALA A 15 -21.42 1.27 -9.61
N HIS A 16 -20.34 0.52 -9.41
CA HIS A 16 -19.09 0.65 -10.15
C HIS A 16 -18.88 -0.42 -11.24
N VAL A 17 -19.88 -1.27 -11.49
CA VAL A 17 -19.79 -2.36 -12.50
C VAL A 17 -19.58 -1.82 -13.92
N LEU A 18 -20.03 -0.59 -14.17
CA LEU A 18 -19.85 0.12 -15.43
C LEU A 18 -19.51 1.58 -15.13
N THR A 19 -18.29 1.99 -15.49
CA THR A 19 -17.84 3.38 -15.38
C THR A 19 -17.67 3.93 -16.79
N LEU A 20 -18.27 5.09 -17.08
CA LEU A 20 -18.19 5.73 -18.39
C LEU A 20 -17.67 7.15 -18.25
N PRO A 21 -16.89 7.64 -19.23
CA PRO A 21 -16.62 9.07 -19.38
C PRO A 21 -17.93 9.87 -19.40
N GLU A 22 -18.00 10.91 -18.58
CA GLU A 22 -19.21 11.69 -18.30
C GLU A 22 -19.51 12.70 -19.42
N SER A 23 -18.49 13.05 -20.22
CA SER A 23 -18.56 14.07 -21.28
C SER A 23 -17.89 13.62 -22.58
N ASP A 24 -18.21 14.30 -23.69
CA ASP A 24 -17.56 14.04 -24.99
C ASP A 24 -16.06 14.38 -24.96
N GLU A 25 -15.68 15.34 -24.11
CA GLU A 25 -14.29 15.72 -23.86
C GLU A 25 -13.55 14.58 -23.14
N GLU A 26 -14.11 14.05 -22.04
CA GLU A 26 -13.52 12.90 -21.36
C GLU A 26 -13.48 11.65 -22.24
N TRP A 27 -14.46 11.44 -23.12
CA TRP A 27 -14.38 10.37 -24.12
C TRP A 27 -13.22 10.55 -25.08
N THR A 28 -12.95 11.79 -25.50
CA THR A 28 -11.81 12.10 -26.38
C THR A 28 -10.50 11.84 -25.66
N ASP A 29 -10.40 12.27 -24.39
CA ASP A 29 -9.20 12.07 -23.57
C ASP A 29 -8.96 10.58 -23.27
N PHE A 30 -10.02 9.85 -22.94
CA PHE A 30 -9.98 8.41 -22.71
C PHE A 30 -9.52 7.65 -23.96
N ILE A 31 -10.05 7.98 -25.13
CA ILE A 31 -9.60 7.32 -26.38
C ILE A 31 -8.14 7.66 -26.67
N ARG A 32 -7.76 8.94 -26.53
CA ARG A 32 -6.39 9.39 -26.76
C ARG A 32 -5.38 8.66 -25.88
N SER A 33 -5.70 8.42 -24.60
CA SER A 33 -4.77 7.71 -23.69
C SER A 33 -4.51 6.26 -24.12
N PHE A 34 -5.47 5.59 -24.76
CA PHE A 34 -5.24 4.25 -25.32
C PHE A 34 -4.39 4.32 -26.60
N GLU A 35 -4.66 5.29 -27.48
CA GLU A 35 -3.88 5.50 -28.71
C GLU A 35 -2.40 5.79 -28.41
N GLU A 36 -2.13 6.61 -27.39
CA GLU A 36 -0.77 6.95 -26.94
C GLU A 36 0.00 5.72 -26.43
N ASN A 37 -0.70 4.77 -25.80
CA ASN A 37 -0.13 3.50 -25.34
C ASN A 37 -0.09 2.40 -26.41
N GLY A 38 -0.57 2.69 -27.63
CA GLY A 38 -0.67 1.71 -28.72
C GLY A 38 -1.69 0.61 -28.46
N GLU A 39 -2.69 0.87 -27.61
CA GLU A 39 -3.75 -0.05 -27.23
C GLU A 39 -5.05 0.19 -28.03
N ASP A 40 -5.84 -0.86 -28.22
CA ASP A 40 -7.14 -0.78 -28.91
C ASP A 40 -8.27 -0.58 -27.88
N VAL A 41 -8.73 0.67 -27.77
CA VAL A 41 -9.82 1.06 -26.86
C VAL A 41 -11.11 0.28 -27.12
N HIS A 42 -11.43 -0.06 -28.37
CA HIS A 42 -12.66 -0.78 -28.69
C HIS A 42 -12.57 -2.25 -28.27
N ALA A 43 -11.40 -2.86 -28.45
CA ALA A 43 -11.14 -4.21 -27.96
C ALA A 43 -11.19 -4.26 -26.42
N TYR A 44 -10.66 -3.24 -25.74
CA TYR A 44 -10.75 -3.10 -24.28
C TYR A 44 -12.21 -3.03 -23.81
N LEU A 45 -13.00 -2.10 -24.36
CA LEU A 45 -14.41 -1.91 -23.99
C LEU A 45 -15.24 -3.16 -24.30
N GLN A 46 -14.98 -3.84 -25.41
CA GLN A 46 -15.66 -5.08 -25.74
C GLN A 46 -15.34 -6.20 -24.73
N SER A 47 -14.07 -6.34 -24.34
CA SER A 47 -13.64 -7.32 -23.34
C SER A 47 -14.26 -7.05 -21.96
N GLU A 48 -14.27 -5.79 -21.54
CA GLU A 48 -14.91 -5.35 -20.30
C GLU A 48 -16.41 -5.69 -20.30
N LEU A 49 -17.11 -5.35 -21.38
CA LEU A 49 -18.54 -5.64 -21.52
C LEU A 49 -18.82 -7.14 -21.46
N GLU A 50 -18.06 -7.97 -22.19
CA GLU A 50 -18.26 -9.42 -22.16
C GLU A 50 -17.99 -10.02 -20.78
N ARG A 51 -16.98 -9.53 -20.06
CA ARG A 51 -16.68 -9.96 -18.68
C ARG A 51 -17.83 -9.62 -17.72
N ASN A 52 -18.45 -8.46 -17.89
CA ASN A 52 -19.44 -7.92 -16.96
C ASN A 52 -20.90 -8.13 -17.41
N LYS A 53 -21.15 -8.64 -18.63
CA LYS A 53 -22.48 -8.72 -19.28
C LYS A 53 -23.58 -9.30 -18.40
N GLY A 54 -23.31 -10.45 -17.77
CA GLY A 54 -24.28 -11.12 -16.90
C GLY A 54 -24.66 -10.29 -15.67
N ARG A 55 -23.67 -9.60 -15.07
CA ARG A 55 -23.90 -8.71 -13.93
C ARG A 55 -24.65 -7.45 -14.37
N LEU A 56 -24.29 -6.86 -15.50
CA LEU A 56 -24.96 -5.69 -16.07
C LEU A 56 -26.44 -5.93 -16.34
N LEU A 57 -26.81 -7.10 -16.91
CA LEU A 57 -28.21 -7.48 -17.14
C LEU A 57 -29.01 -7.66 -15.85
N THR A 58 -28.33 -7.89 -14.72
CA THR A 58 -28.96 -8.07 -13.40
C THR A 58 -29.11 -6.73 -12.68
N VAL A 59 -28.12 -5.85 -12.81
CA VAL A 59 -28.01 -4.61 -12.04
C VAL A 59 -28.67 -3.42 -12.75
N LEU A 60 -28.47 -3.29 -14.06
CA LEU A 60 -28.98 -2.16 -14.81
C LEU A 60 -30.49 -2.31 -15.10
N PRO A 61 -31.25 -1.20 -15.08
CA PRO A 61 -32.64 -1.17 -15.50
C PRO A 61 -32.87 -1.79 -16.89
N GLU A 62 -34.03 -2.43 -17.07
CA GLU A 62 -34.39 -3.14 -18.33
C GLU A 62 -34.28 -2.26 -19.58
N GLU A 63 -34.46 -0.93 -19.45
CA GLU A 63 -34.31 0.00 -20.58
C GLU A 63 -32.91 0.03 -21.19
N PHE A 64 -31.88 -0.44 -20.48
CA PHE A 64 -30.51 -0.53 -20.97
C PHE A 64 -30.18 -1.88 -21.60
N HIS A 65 -31.03 -2.90 -21.44
CA HIS A 65 -30.70 -4.29 -21.80
C HIS A 65 -30.42 -4.47 -23.29
N SER A 66 -31.15 -3.79 -24.17
CA SER A 66 -30.89 -3.86 -25.61
C SER A 66 -29.48 -3.39 -25.98
N PHE A 67 -28.98 -2.36 -25.29
CA PHE A 67 -27.65 -1.80 -25.53
C PHE A 67 -26.53 -2.69 -24.94
N ILE A 68 -26.84 -3.46 -23.90
CA ILE A 68 -25.94 -4.49 -23.36
C ILE A 68 -25.85 -5.67 -24.33
N GLU A 69 -26.99 -6.08 -24.88
CA GLU A 69 -27.08 -7.21 -25.81
C GLU A 69 -26.38 -6.93 -27.15
N ASP A 70 -26.54 -5.71 -27.68
CA ASP A 70 -25.97 -5.30 -28.97
C ASP A 70 -24.52 -4.79 -28.90
N GLY A 71 -23.97 -4.61 -27.69
CA GLY A 71 -22.58 -4.23 -27.48
C GLY A 71 -22.32 -2.72 -27.38
N SER A 72 -23.34 -1.88 -27.43
CA SER A 72 -23.19 -0.43 -27.52
C SER A 72 -23.15 0.31 -26.17
N ILE A 73 -23.55 -0.34 -25.06
CA ILE A 73 -23.75 0.31 -23.74
C ILE A 73 -22.52 1.06 -23.20
N ASN A 74 -21.30 0.62 -23.53
CA ASN A 74 -20.06 1.23 -23.05
C ASN A 74 -19.22 1.83 -24.18
N GLN A 75 -19.85 2.29 -25.25
CA GLN A 75 -19.18 2.77 -26.45
C GLN A 75 -19.32 4.29 -26.61
N PRO A 76 -18.34 4.98 -27.24
CA PRO A 76 -18.40 6.43 -27.45
C PRO A 76 -19.56 6.86 -28.35
N TYR A 77 -20.10 5.94 -29.15
CA TYR A 77 -21.25 6.16 -30.03
C TYR A 77 -22.60 5.82 -29.37
N LEU A 78 -22.63 5.52 -28.07
CA LEU A 78 -23.88 5.37 -27.33
C LEU A 78 -24.72 6.66 -27.49
N PRO A 79 -26.02 6.58 -27.84
CA PRO A 79 -26.84 7.77 -27.99
C PRO A 79 -26.80 8.64 -26.75
N LYS A 80 -26.60 9.96 -26.93
CA LYS A 80 -26.36 10.91 -25.84
C LYS A 80 -27.44 10.84 -24.76
N GLU A 81 -28.71 10.73 -25.16
CA GLU A 81 -29.84 10.66 -24.23
C GLU A 81 -29.81 9.37 -23.38
N VAL A 82 -29.31 8.26 -23.94
CA VAL A 82 -29.14 7.00 -23.22
C VAL A 82 -27.96 7.11 -22.23
N ARG A 83 -26.85 7.69 -22.68
CA ARG A 83 -25.67 7.97 -21.84
C ARG A 83 -26.04 8.83 -20.63
N GLU A 84 -26.77 9.93 -20.84
CA GLU A 84 -27.20 10.83 -19.76
C GLU A 84 -28.08 10.11 -18.73
N ARG A 85 -29.02 9.26 -19.15
CA ARG A 85 -29.84 8.45 -18.22
C ARG A 85 -29.01 7.42 -17.45
N LEU A 86 -28.05 6.78 -18.11
CA LEU A 86 -27.16 5.82 -17.47
C LEU A 86 -26.27 6.51 -16.42
N LEU A 87 -25.73 7.69 -16.72
CA LEU A 87 -24.97 8.50 -15.77
C LEU A 87 -25.85 8.97 -14.60
N MET A 88 -27.11 9.36 -14.86
CA MET A 88 -28.06 9.67 -13.78
C MET A 88 -28.30 8.48 -12.85
N TRP A 89 -28.51 7.28 -13.41
CA TRP A 89 -28.67 6.05 -12.63
C TRP A 89 -27.40 5.75 -11.80
N SER A 90 -26.21 5.85 -12.41
CA SER A 90 -24.94 5.62 -11.73
C SER A 90 -24.74 6.59 -10.56
N ASN A 91 -25.01 7.88 -10.80
CA ASN A 91 -24.95 8.90 -9.76
C ASN A 91 -25.95 8.64 -8.62
N GLU A 92 -27.17 8.18 -8.92
CA GLU A 92 -28.14 7.81 -7.89
C GLU A 92 -27.65 6.64 -7.04
N MET A 93 -27.09 5.60 -7.67
CA MET A 93 -26.48 4.47 -6.95
C MET A 93 -25.29 4.91 -6.09
N GLU A 94 -24.47 5.82 -6.61
CA GLU A 94 -23.33 6.37 -5.90
C GLU A 94 -23.74 7.13 -4.63
N GLN A 95 -24.77 7.97 -4.73
CA GLN A 95 -25.33 8.70 -3.59
C GLN A 95 -25.91 7.76 -2.52
N ASN A 96 -26.52 6.65 -2.94
CA ASN A 96 -27.08 5.67 -2.00
C ASN A 96 -26.00 5.06 -1.10
N TYR A 97 -24.88 4.59 -1.66
CA TYR A 97 -23.84 3.99 -0.82
C TYR A 97 -23.03 5.05 -0.05
N LYS A 98 -22.81 6.25 -0.63
CA LYS A 98 -22.15 7.38 0.07
C LYS A 98 -22.92 7.82 1.30
N THR A 99 -24.24 7.75 1.27
CA THR A 99 -25.09 8.04 2.43
C THR A 99 -24.80 7.11 3.60
N VAL A 100 -24.51 5.82 3.35
CA VAL A 100 -24.18 4.85 4.41
C VAL A 100 -22.81 5.16 5.02
N LEU A 101 -21.81 5.52 4.20
CA LEU A 101 -20.50 5.96 4.70
C LEU A 101 -20.63 7.16 5.63
N GLU A 102 -21.42 8.16 5.24
CA GLU A 102 -21.66 9.35 6.06
C GLU A 102 -22.43 9.02 7.34
N GLN A 103 -23.44 8.16 7.27
CA GLN A 103 -24.18 7.71 8.45
C GLN A 103 -23.28 6.96 9.44
N ALA A 104 -22.41 6.08 8.94
CA ALA A 104 -21.44 5.35 9.77
C ALA A 104 -20.47 6.31 10.46
N ARG A 105 -19.94 7.30 9.72
CA ARG A 105 -19.07 8.34 10.27
C ARG A 105 -19.76 9.16 11.37
N LEU A 106 -20.94 9.71 11.07
CA LEU A 106 -21.70 10.52 12.04
C LEU A 106 -22.10 9.70 13.27
N TYR A 107 -22.42 8.42 13.08
CA TYR A 107 -22.71 7.52 14.19
C TYR A 107 -21.48 7.33 15.08
N PHE A 108 -20.33 6.99 14.49
CA PHE A 108 -19.08 6.82 15.24
C PHE A 108 -18.70 8.08 16.01
N GLU A 109 -18.80 9.26 15.38
CA GLU A 109 -18.59 10.56 16.04
C GLU A 109 -19.52 10.79 17.24
N SER A 110 -20.74 10.26 17.21
CA SER A 110 -21.68 10.37 18.34
C SER A 110 -21.38 9.44 19.51
N ILE A 111 -20.61 8.37 19.29
CA ILE A 111 -20.30 7.35 20.30
C ILE A 111 -18.82 7.31 20.71
N CYS A 112 -17.94 8.06 20.04
CA CYS A 112 -16.48 7.95 20.22
C CYS A 112 -16.04 8.12 21.69
N ASP A 113 -16.64 9.05 22.43
CA ASP A 113 -16.36 9.31 23.85
C ASP A 113 -16.80 8.15 24.79
N GLN A 114 -17.60 7.21 24.29
CA GLN A 114 -18.10 6.04 25.03
C GLN A 114 -17.32 4.77 24.72
N VAL A 115 -16.51 4.79 23.66
CA VAL A 115 -15.72 3.66 23.18
C VAL A 115 -14.32 3.73 23.81
N PRO A 116 -13.70 2.60 24.19
CA PRO A 116 -12.33 2.61 24.70
C PRO A 116 -11.34 3.17 23.68
N GLU A 117 -10.35 3.94 24.15
CA GLU A 117 -9.39 4.68 23.32
C GLU A 117 -8.71 3.82 22.24
N ASN A 118 -8.37 2.57 22.54
CA ASN A 118 -7.68 1.73 21.55
C ASN A 118 -8.60 1.23 20.43
N PHE A 119 -9.91 1.11 20.67
CA PHE A 119 -10.86 0.83 19.59
C PHE A 119 -11.08 2.07 18.71
N VAL A 120 -11.02 3.28 19.29
CA VAL A 120 -11.01 4.52 18.50
C VAL A 120 -9.78 4.54 17.58
N LYS A 121 -8.58 4.24 18.12
CA LYS A 121 -7.36 4.12 17.32
C LYS A 121 -7.47 3.07 16.22
N LEU A 122 -8.13 1.94 16.49
CA LEU A 122 -8.36 0.91 15.48
C LEU A 122 -9.27 1.40 14.34
N GLN A 123 -10.37 2.10 14.66
CA GLN A 123 -11.25 2.71 13.65
C GLN A 123 -10.51 3.77 12.80
N GLU A 124 -9.61 4.52 13.42
CA GLU A 124 -8.83 5.57 12.76
C GLU A 124 -7.63 5.03 11.97
N ALA A 125 -7.25 3.76 12.17
CA ALA A 125 -6.10 3.13 11.53
C ALA A 125 -6.29 2.94 10.01
N ARG A 126 -7.55 2.92 9.53
CA ARG A 126 -7.95 2.81 8.11
C ARG A 126 -7.25 1.66 7.41
N LEU A 127 -7.54 0.45 7.86
CA LEU A 127 -6.82 -0.75 7.44
C LEU A 127 -7.28 -1.32 6.08
N HIS A 128 -8.03 -0.55 5.28
CA HIS A 128 -8.47 -0.94 3.93
C HIS A 128 -7.31 -1.52 3.12
N ASP A 129 -7.54 -2.61 2.40
CA ASP A 129 -6.57 -3.40 1.63
C ASP A 129 -5.45 -4.11 2.43
N ALA A 130 -5.38 -3.94 3.75
CA ALA A 130 -4.49 -4.75 4.58
C ALA A 130 -4.85 -6.24 4.45
N ARG A 131 -3.86 -7.10 4.31
CA ARG A 131 -4.08 -8.54 4.11
C ARG A 131 -3.78 -9.33 5.38
N ILE A 132 -4.66 -10.24 5.76
CA ILE A 132 -4.45 -11.11 6.92
C ILE A 132 -3.33 -12.11 6.61
N LEU A 133 -2.24 -12.09 7.36
CA LEU A 133 -1.16 -13.06 7.25
C LEU A 133 -1.35 -14.23 8.21
N HIS A 134 -1.70 -13.92 9.46
CA HIS A 134 -1.82 -14.90 10.52
C HIS A 134 -2.96 -14.57 11.47
N ILE A 135 -3.58 -15.63 11.98
CA ILE A 135 -4.65 -15.60 12.97
C ILE A 135 -4.25 -16.57 14.07
N ALA A 136 -4.20 -16.09 15.31
CA ALA A 136 -3.90 -16.91 16.47
C ALA A 136 -4.94 -16.67 17.58
N HIS A 137 -5.58 -17.75 18.00
CA HIS A 137 -6.50 -17.78 19.14
C HIS A 137 -5.76 -18.36 20.34
N LYS A 138 -5.65 -17.59 21.42
CA LYS A 138 -5.01 -18.04 22.66
C LYS A 138 -5.78 -17.57 23.88
N ASP A 139 -6.27 -18.52 24.66
CA ASP A 139 -7.10 -18.28 25.84
C ASP A 139 -8.32 -17.40 25.49
N ASP A 140 -8.39 -16.19 26.05
CA ASP A 140 -9.41 -15.17 25.76
C ASP A 140 -8.87 -14.04 24.88
N ALA A 141 -7.85 -14.30 24.06
CA ALA A 141 -7.28 -13.33 23.14
C ALA A 141 -7.31 -13.83 21.69
N ILE A 142 -7.51 -12.89 20.76
CA ILE A 142 -7.38 -13.11 19.33
C ILE A 142 -6.31 -12.17 18.82
N ARG A 143 -5.30 -12.72 18.16
CA ARG A 143 -4.20 -11.98 17.55
C ARG A 143 -4.23 -12.13 16.04
N LEU A 144 -4.19 -10.99 15.34
CA LEU A 144 -4.07 -10.91 13.89
C LEU A 144 -2.73 -10.26 13.55
N THR A 145 -1.99 -10.85 12.62
CA THR A 145 -0.87 -10.18 11.93
C THR A 145 -1.34 -9.84 10.53
N LEU A 146 -1.26 -8.57 10.15
CA LEU A 146 -1.66 -8.05 8.86
C LEU A 146 -0.44 -7.55 8.09
N ASP A 147 -0.45 -7.78 6.79
CA ASP A 147 0.39 -7.11 5.81
C ASP A 147 -0.29 -5.79 5.44
N GLY A 148 0.29 -4.69 5.90
CA GLY A 148 -0.23 -3.34 5.69
C GLY A 148 0.28 -2.66 4.41
N SER A 149 1.12 -3.35 3.61
CA SER A 149 1.77 -2.73 2.43
C SER A 149 0.81 -2.24 1.35
N GLY A 150 -0.41 -2.80 1.29
CA GLY A 150 -1.48 -2.32 0.40
C GLY A 150 -2.38 -1.25 1.02
N SER A 151 -2.26 -0.99 2.33
CA SER A 151 -3.18 -0.12 3.06
C SER A 151 -2.79 1.35 2.98
N PHE A 152 -3.71 2.23 3.39
CA PHE A 152 -3.43 3.67 3.55
C PHE A 152 -2.52 3.98 4.75
N ASN A 153 -1.99 2.96 5.43
CA ASN A 153 -1.08 3.09 6.56
C ASN A 153 0.37 2.88 6.11
N ASN A 154 1.30 3.67 6.67
CA ASN A 154 2.74 3.52 6.37
C ASN A 154 3.37 2.26 6.98
N ALA A 155 2.66 1.56 7.87
CA ALA A 155 3.13 0.32 8.47
C ALA A 155 2.95 -0.86 7.50
N VAL A 156 4.03 -1.60 7.24
CA VAL A 156 3.99 -2.80 6.38
C VAL A 156 3.58 -4.05 7.14
N CYS A 157 3.69 -4.04 8.47
CA CYS A 157 3.21 -5.11 9.35
C CYS A 157 2.44 -4.49 10.51
N ILE A 158 1.20 -4.94 10.70
CA ILE A 158 0.28 -4.42 11.72
C ILE A 158 -0.18 -5.60 12.55
N VAL A 159 -0.05 -5.49 13.87
CA VAL A 159 -0.48 -6.54 14.80
C VAL A 159 -1.65 -6.04 15.61
N LEU A 160 -2.78 -6.73 15.51
CA LEU A 160 -3.96 -6.51 16.32
C LEU A 160 -4.05 -7.60 17.38
N THR A 161 -4.20 -7.22 18.64
CA THR A 161 -4.45 -8.17 19.73
C THR A 161 -5.69 -7.77 20.51
N PHE A 162 -6.81 -8.43 20.23
CA PHE A 162 -8.04 -8.31 21.00
C PHE A 162 -7.89 -9.07 22.32
N LYS A 163 -8.14 -8.40 23.44
CA LYS A 163 -7.92 -8.93 24.79
C LYS A 163 -9.25 -9.21 25.50
N LYS A 164 -9.30 -10.33 26.21
CA LYS A 164 -10.46 -10.76 27.00
C LYS A 164 -11.75 -10.77 26.17
N VAL A 165 -11.65 -11.40 25.00
CA VAL A 165 -12.73 -11.63 24.05
C VAL A 165 -13.89 -12.33 24.77
N LYS A 166 -15.06 -11.71 24.69
CA LYS A 166 -16.31 -12.22 25.27
C LYS A 166 -17.15 -12.96 24.24
N LYS A 167 -17.07 -12.53 22.98
CA LYS A 167 -17.82 -13.09 21.87
C LYS A 167 -17.04 -12.90 20.59
N GLU A 168 -17.07 -13.92 19.75
CA GLU A 168 -16.59 -13.89 18.38
C GLU A 168 -17.70 -14.49 17.51
N HIS A 169 -17.95 -13.89 16.35
CA HIS A 169 -18.87 -14.42 15.37
C HIS A 169 -18.35 -14.12 13.98
N SER A 170 -18.51 -15.09 13.09
CA SER A 170 -18.21 -14.93 11.68
C SER A 170 -19.21 -15.73 10.87
N ASP A 171 -19.59 -15.24 9.69
CA ASP A 171 -20.45 -15.99 8.78
C ASP A 171 -19.67 -17.06 7.97
N LEU A 172 -18.37 -16.82 7.74
CA LEU A 172 -17.39 -17.80 7.28
C LEU A 172 -16.14 -17.75 8.18
N PRO A 173 -15.35 -18.83 8.31
CA PRO A 173 -14.08 -18.78 9.03
C PRO A 173 -13.18 -17.67 8.49
N LEU A 174 -12.51 -16.96 9.40
CA LEU A 174 -11.47 -16.01 9.02
C LEU A 174 -10.22 -16.80 8.59
N GLU A 175 -9.59 -16.41 7.48
CA GLU A 175 -8.49 -17.14 6.85
C GLU A 175 -7.36 -16.20 6.45
N ALA A 176 -6.13 -16.73 6.43
CA ALA A 176 -4.99 -16.00 5.89
C ALA A 176 -5.17 -15.77 4.38
N GLY A 177 -4.75 -14.61 3.90
CA GLY A 177 -4.94 -14.15 2.53
C GLY A 177 -6.17 -13.27 2.30
N GLN A 178 -7.09 -13.19 3.27
CA GLN A 178 -8.23 -12.28 3.17
C GLN A 178 -7.81 -10.82 3.25
N HIS A 179 -8.50 -9.95 2.51
CA HIS A 179 -8.23 -8.51 2.44
C HIS A 179 -9.23 -7.73 3.27
N TRP A 180 -8.75 -6.76 4.03
CA TRP A 180 -9.56 -5.90 4.88
C TRP A 180 -10.30 -4.84 4.05
N LEU A 181 -11.62 -4.73 4.19
CA LEU A 181 -12.41 -3.77 3.43
C LEU A 181 -12.92 -2.63 4.30
N TYR A 182 -13.81 -2.92 5.24
CA TYR A 182 -14.46 -1.88 6.04
C TYR A 182 -14.62 -2.31 7.48
N GLU A 183 -14.16 -1.46 8.39
CA GLU A 183 -14.32 -1.62 9.82
C GLU A 183 -15.33 -0.65 10.43
N GLU A 184 -16.00 -1.12 11.49
CA GLU A 184 -16.85 -0.29 12.33
C GLU A 184 -16.77 -0.75 13.79
N VAL A 185 -16.86 0.22 14.70
CA VAL A 185 -16.86 0.02 16.15
C VAL A 185 -18.20 0.44 16.73
N ASP A 186 -18.68 -0.33 17.71
CA ASP A 186 -19.87 -0.01 18.50
C ASP A 186 -19.63 -0.17 20.01
N VAL A 187 -20.47 0.51 20.79
CA VAL A 187 -20.43 0.48 22.26
C VAL A 187 -20.86 -0.91 22.77
N HIS A 188 -20.17 -1.40 23.80
CA HIS A 188 -20.51 -2.66 24.47
C HIS A 188 -20.34 -2.53 25.99
N GLU A 189 -21.14 -3.28 26.77
CA GLU A 189 -21.17 -3.16 28.25
C GLU A 189 -19.80 -3.40 28.92
N VAL A 190 -18.95 -4.20 28.27
CA VAL A 190 -17.66 -4.67 28.82
C VAL A 190 -16.48 -4.17 27.97
N GLY A 191 -16.68 -3.21 27.06
CA GLY A 191 -15.63 -2.71 26.17
C GLY A 191 -16.22 -2.18 24.87
N ALA A 192 -15.87 -2.80 23.75
CA ALA A 192 -16.50 -2.50 22.46
C ALA A 192 -16.79 -3.76 21.65
N VAL A 193 -17.63 -3.59 20.64
CA VAL A 193 -17.80 -4.56 19.57
C VAL A 193 -17.13 -3.99 18.32
N PHE A 194 -16.26 -4.79 17.71
CA PHE A 194 -15.60 -4.48 16.47
C PHE A 194 -16.17 -5.38 15.38
N HIS A 195 -16.56 -4.77 14.27
CA HIS A 195 -17.03 -5.45 13.07
C HIS A 195 -16.09 -5.12 11.92
N VAL A 196 -15.83 -6.11 11.06
CA VAL A 196 -15.10 -5.90 9.83
C VAL A 196 -15.66 -6.76 8.71
N LEU A 197 -15.71 -6.16 7.53
CA LEU A 197 -15.90 -6.86 6.27
C LEU A 197 -14.52 -7.14 5.67
N VAL A 198 -14.24 -8.40 5.37
CA VAL A 198 -13.02 -8.83 4.65
C VAL A 198 -13.40 -9.56 3.37
N ASP A 199 -12.54 -9.56 2.36
CA ASP A 199 -12.73 -10.22 1.06
C ASP A 199 -11.80 -11.42 0.84
N CYS A 200 -12.09 -12.21 -0.20
CA CYS A 200 -11.34 -13.37 -0.67
C CYS A 200 -11.27 -14.54 0.34
N PRO A 201 -12.42 -15.12 0.77
CA PRO A 201 -13.79 -14.78 0.36
C PRO A 201 -14.43 -13.71 1.25
N MET A 202 -15.44 -13.01 0.70
CA MET A 202 -16.24 -12.03 1.43
C MET A 202 -16.78 -12.62 2.74
N THR A 203 -16.44 -12.01 3.88
CA THR A 203 -16.72 -12.50 5.24
C THR A 203 -17.02 -11.34 6.18
N GLN A 204 -18.09 -11.45 6.95
CA GLN A 204 -18.41 -10.52 8.04
C GLN A 204 -17.93 -11.11 9.35
N TRP A 205 -16.90 -10.49 9.92
CA TRP A 205 -16.33 -10.90 11.20
C TRP A 205 -16.68 -9.88 12.29
N MET A 206 -17.00 -10.39 13.48
CA MET A 206 -17.31 -9.58 14.65
C MET A 206 -16.60 -10.14 15.87
N VAL A 207 -16.01 -9.24 16.66
CA VAL A 207 -15.41 -9.55 17.95
C VAL A 207 -15.83 -8.53 19.00
N ALA A 208 -16.32 -9.01 20.14
CA ALA A 208 -16.56 -8.20 21.33
C ALA A 208 -15.47 -8.49 22.36
N ALA A 209 -14.73 -7.46 22.76
CA ALA A 209 -13.57 -7.59 23.65
C ALA A 209 -13.47 -6.41 24.62
N GLU A 210 -12.71 -6.58 25.72
CA GLU A 210 -12.49 -5.50 26.69
C GLU A 210 -11.58 -4.42 26.14
N ASP A 211 -10.60 -4.80 25.32
CA ASP A 211 -9.59 -3.90 24.78
C ASP A 211 -9.00 -4.51 23.49
N VAL A 212 -8.35 -3.66 22.70
CA VAL A 212 -7.53 -4.07 21.56
C VAL A 212 -6.17 -3.38 21.65
N LEU A 213 -5.10 -4.08 21.32
CA LEU A 213 -3.79 -3.46 21.12
C LEU A 213 -3.50 -3.43 19.63
N ILE A 214 -3.02 -2.28 19.14
CA ILE A 214 -2.51 -2.13 17.78
C ILE A 214 -1.02 -1.78 17.85
N GLU A 215 -0.20 -2.58 17.17
CA GLU A 215 1.24 -2.37 17.05
C GLU A 215 1.60 -2.22 15.58
N TYR A 216 2.41 -1.21 15.28
CA TYR A 216 2.83 -0.87 13.93
C TYR A 216 4.31 -1.19 13.76
N TYR A 217 4.63 -1.83 12.65
CA TYR A 217 6.00 -2.09 12.26
C TYR A 217 6.23 -1.66 10.82
N TYR A 218 7.37 -1.04 10.62
CA TYR A 218 7.73 -0.32 9.41
C TYR A 218 8.88 -1.01 8.70
N ARG A 219 9.02 -0.72 7.41
CA ARG A 219 10.22 -1.04 6.65
C ARG A 219 10.56 0.12 5.73
N ALA A 220 11.85 0.37 5.57
CA ALA A 220 12.38 1.17 4.47
C ALA A 220 12.06 0.51 3.10
N ASN A 221 12.14 1.28 2.02
CA ASN A 221 11.98 0.77 0.65
C ASN A 221 13.09 -0.21 0.26
N SER A 222 14.24 -0.17 0.96
CA SER A 222 15.34 -1.11 0.79
C SER A 222 15.22 -2.30 1.72
N LEU A 223 15.76 -3.45 1.28
CA LEU A 223 15.91 -4.62 2.13
C LEU A 223 16.73 -4.27 3.39
N PRO A 224 16.51 -4.97 4.52
CA PRO A 224 17.32 -4.77 5.72
C PRO A 224 18.80 -4.95 5.41
N VAL A 225 19.58 -3.92 5.74
CA VAL A 225 21.04 -3.94 5.68
C VAL A 225 21.62 -3.98 7.09
N TRP A 226 22.94 -4.10 7.20
CA TRP A 226 23.63 -4.01 8.48
C TRP A 226 23.50 -2.61 9.11
N ARG A 227 23.30 -2.56 10.43
CA ARG A 227 23.35 -1.30 11.18
C ARG A 227 24.77 -0.76 11.18
N VAL A 228 24.91 0.51 10.80
CA VAL A 228 26.18 1.23 10.85
C VAL A 228 26.59 1.45 12.31
N GLY A 229 27.77 0.96 12.69
CA GLY A 229 28.29 1.16 14.04
C GLY A 229 29.51 0.33 14.39
N GLU A 230 29.69 -0.82 13.73
CA GLU A 230 30.85 -1.69 13.91
C GLU A 230 31.47 -1.95 12.53
N SER A 231 32.70 -1.49 12.30
CA SER A 231 33.44 -1.73 11.06
C SER A 231 33.88 -3.20 11.00
N ILE A 232 32.94 -4.09 10.77
CA ILE A 232 33.21 -5.51 10.52
C ILE A 232 33.46 -5.66 9.02
N THR A 233 34.65 -6.13 8.65
CA THR A 233 34.95 -6.41 7.24
C THR A 233 34.08 -7.56 6.76
N GLY A 234 33.52 -7.45 5.55
CA GLY A 234 32.81 -8.55 4.91
C GLY A 234 33.68 -9.79 4.71
N ALA A 235 33.05 -10.96 4.69
CA ALA A 235 33.73 -12.23 4.45
C ALA A 235 34.19 -12.34 2.99
N SER A 236 35.37 -12.90 2.75
CA SER A 236 35.82 -13.19 1.38
C SER A 236 35.14 -14.44 0.80
N THR A 237 35.14 -14.57 -0.52
CA THR A 237 34.64 -15.76 -1.22
C THR A 237 35.40 -17.02 -0.77
N GLU A 238 36.71 -16.92 -0.53
CA GLU A 238 37.50 -18.05 -0.02
C GLU A 238 37.10 -18.44 1.41
N GLU A 239 36.82 -17.46 2.28
CA GLU A 239 36.35 -17.70 3.64
C GLU A 239 34.99 -18.40 3.63
N LEU A 240 34.04 -17.93 2.82
CA LEU A 240 32.72 -18.53 2.69
C LEU A 240 32.80 -19.95 2.12
N SER A 241 33.64 -20.19 1.11
CA SER A 241 33.87 -21.54 0.58
C SER A 241 34.40 -22.50 1.65
N GLY A 242 35.33 -22.04 2.49
CA GLY A 242 35.86 -22.83 3.61
C GLY A 242 34.81 -23.09 4.70
N VAL A 243 33.88 -22.16 4.90
CA VAL A 243 32.74 -22.32 5.82
C VAL A 243 31.75 -23.35 5.29
N GLU A 244 31.41 -23.30 4.00
CA GLU A 244 30.55 -24.32 3.36
C GLU A 244 31.17 -25.72 3.42
N GLU A 245 32.48 -25.84 3.19
CA GLU A 245 33.19 -27.12 3.34
C GLU A 245 33.12 -27.62 4.79
N ARG A 246 33.35 -26.74 5.77
CA ARG A 246 33.26 -27.03 7.21
C ARG A 246 31.86 -27.44 7.64
N LEU A 247 30.84 -26.77 7.13
CA LEU A 247 29.43 -27.05 7.44
C LEU A 247 28.87 -28.21 6.60
N GLN A 248 29.55 -28.61 5.53
CA GLN A 248 29.10 -29.62 4.55
C GLN A 248 27.72 -29.29 3.94
N VAL A 249 27.48 -28.01 3.67
CA VAL A 249 26.30 -27.48 2.95
C VAL A 249 26.72 -26.23 2.18
N ALA A 250 26.02 -25.94 1.09
CA ALA A 250 26.09 -24.63 0.45
C ALA A 250 25.15 -23.65 1.17
N LEU A 251 25.60 -22.43 1.42
CA LEU A 251 24.77 -21.37 1.99
C LEU A 251 23.88 -20.75 0.90
N PRO A 252 22.68 -20.24 1.25
CA PRO A 252 21.87 -19.47 0.31
C PRO A 252 22.62 -18.28 -0.25
N LEU A 253 22.47 -18.00 -1.55
CA LEU A 253 23.18 -16.91 -2.22
C LEU A 253 22.96 -15.57 -1.52
N ALA A 254 21.70 -15.21 -1.25
CA ALA A 254 21.35 -13.97 -0.55
C ALA A 254 21.98 -13.87 0.85
N TYR A 255 22.20 -14.99 1.54
CA TYR A 255 22.87 -14.97 2.84
C TYR A 255 24.38 -14.79 2.71
N SER A 256 24.99 -15.46 1.73
CA SER A 256 26.40 -15.29 1.40
C SER A 256 26.70 -13.86 0.97
N GLU A 257 25.87 -13.25 0.12
CA GLU A 257 25.99 -11.85 -0.30
C GLU A 257 25.93 -10.91 0.91
N LEU A 258 24.96 -11.08 1.80
CA LEU A 258 24.86 -10.31 3.04
C LEU A 258 26.14 -10.41 3.90
N LEU A 259 26.73 -11.61 4.02
CA LEU A 259 28.00 -11.82 4.75
C LEU A 259 29.21 -11.19 4.04
N THR A 260 29.20 -11.11 2.71
CA THR A 260 30.26 -10.41 1.96
C THR A 260 30.20 -8.89 2.11
N GLU A 261 29.03 -8.32 2.41
CA GLU A 261 28.91 -6.90 2.75
C GLU A 261 29.44 -6.62 4.16
N GLN A 262 29.03 -7.44 5.14
CA GLN A 262 29.51 -7.40 6.51
C GLN A 262 29.43 -8.79 7.14
N ASN A 263 30.49 -9.23 7.78
CA ASN A 263 30.59 -10.59 8.30
C ASN A 263 29.89 -10.76 9.68
N GLY A 264 28.58 -10.59 9.72
CA GLY A 264 27.76 -10.64 10.94
C GLY A 264 27.50 -9.26 11.52
N GLY A 265 26.53 -9.18 12.44
CA GLY A 265 26.04 -7.88 12.93
C GLY A 265 24.57 -7.89 13.36
N GLN A 266 24.04 -6.68 13.57
CA GLN A 266 22.60 -6.45 13.69
C GLN A 266 22.06 -5.83 12.40
N LEU A 267 20.88 -6.25 11.96
CA LEU A 267 20.17 -5.64 10.83
C LEU A 267 19.47 -4.33 11.24
N THR A 268 19.28 -3.41 10.30
CA THR A 268 18.50 -2.18 10.50
C THR A 268 17.07 -2.50 10.95
N HIS A 269 16.50 -3.53 10.34
CA HIS A 269 15.21 -4.14 10.66
C HIS A 269 15.45 -5.56 11.17
N SER A 270 15.14 -5.83 12.43
CA SER A 270 15.43 -7.12 13.08
C SER A 270 14.19 -7.84 13.59
N LEU A 271 12.99 -7.29 13.37
CA LEU A 271 11.74 -7.86 13.87
C LEU A 271 11.02 -8.64 12.77
N ILE A 272 10.34 -9.72 13.10
CA ILE A 272 9.46 -10.44 12.16
C ILE A 272 8.12 -10.72 12.83
N GLY A 273 7.04 -10.35 12.16
CA GLY A 273 5.68 -10.71 12.55
C GLY A 273 5.40 -12.17 12.25
N THR A 274 5.03 -12.94 13.27
CA THR A 274 4.60 -14.34 13.14
C THR A 274 3.15 -14.48 13.60
N ALA A 275 2.60 -15.70 13.66
CA ALA A 275 1.25 -15.92 14.17
C ALA A 275 1.12 -15.60 15.66
N ASP A 276 2.08 -16.01 16.48
CA ASP A 276 1.97 -15.96 17.94
C ASP A 276 2.69 -14.76 18.57
N ALA A 277 3.65 -14.16 17.85
CA ALA A 277 4.48 -13.09 18.38
C ALA A 277 5.11 -12.24 17.27
N VAL A 278 5.69 -11.11 17.66
CA VAL A 278 6.75 -10.47 16.89
C VAL A 278 8.08 -10.88 17.50
N VAL A 279 8.93 -11.52 16.70
CA VAL A 279 10.23 -12.03 17.18
C VAL A 279 11.35 -11.09 16.79
N ASP A 280 12.31 -10.90 17.69
CA ASP A 280 13.55 -10.19 17.39
C ASP A 280 14.63 -11.22 17.00
N ILE A 281 15.17 -11.04 15.80
CA ILE A 281 16.29 -11.81 15.26
C ILE A 281 17.57 -11.49 16.04
N GLY A 282 17.67 -10.27 16.57
CA GLY A 282 18.84 -9.80 17.30
C GLY A 282 20.08 -9.78 16.41
N TRP A 283 21.12 -10.48 16.85
CA TRP A 283 22.41 -10.54 16.17
C TRP A 283 22.51 -11.75 15.24
N LEU A 284 22.89 -11.50 13.99
CA LEU A 284 23.30 -12.54 13.04
C LEU A 284 24.79 -12.82 13.17
N PHE A 285 25.11 -14.11 13.21
CA PHE A 285 26.47 -14.62 13.34
C PHE A 285 27.30 -14.34 12.10
N GLY A 286 28.59 -14.04 12.34
CA GLY A 286 29.61 -14.05 11.31
C GLY A 286 29.98 -15.47 10.88
N SER A 287 30.72 -15.57 9.79
CA SER A 287 31.11 -16.80 9.11
C SER A 287 31.90 -17.77 10.01
N ASP A 288 32.68 -17.25 10.96
CA ASP A 288 33.44 -18.00 11.96
C ASP A 288 32.55 -18.57 13.08
N GLN A 289 31.42 -17.93 13.34
CA GLN A 289 30.45 -18.29 14.38
C GLN A 289 29.38 -19.29 13.90
N LEU A 290 29.28 -19.54 12.59
CA LEU A 290 28.28 -20.47 12.05
C LEU A 290 28.54 -21.90 12.54
N VAL A 291 27.49 -22.53 13.08
CA VAL A 291 27.54 -23.91 13.58
C VAL A 291 26.40 -24.70 12.97
N ARG A 292 26.73 -25.89 12.45
CA ARG A 292 25.75 -26.88 12.01
C ARG A 292 25.42 -27.83 13.15
N ASP A 293 24.13 -28.05 13.37
CA ASP A 293 23.56 -29.04 14.28
C ASP A 293 22.49 -29.84 13.53
N GLY A 294 22.87 -31.03 13.05
CA GLY A 294 22.01 -31.86 12.21
C GLY A 294 21.62 -31.17 10.90
N GLU A 295 20.32 -30.93 10.72
CA GLU A 295 19.74 -30.23 9.56
C GLU A 295 19.77 -28.70 9.68
N PHE A 296 20.19 -28.16 10.83
CA PHE A 296 20.17 -26.73 11.10
C PHE A 296 21.56 -26.11 10.98
N VAL A 297 21.67 -24.96 10.32
CA VAL A 297 22.81 -24.06 10.44
C VAL A 297 22.36 -22.83 11.20
N TRP A 298 22.86 -22.63 12.41
CA TRP A 298 22.52 -21.48 13.23
C TRP A 298 23.22 -20.24 12.69
N ILE A 299 22.41 -19.26 12.28
CA ILE A 299 22.87 -17.99 11.72
C ILE A 299 22.68 -16.83 12.71
N GLY A 300 22.20 -17.13 13.92
CA GLY A 300 22.06 -16.21 15.04
C GLY A 300 21.68 -16.98 16.31
N GLN A 301 21.48 -16.28 17.41
CA GLN A 301 21.20 -16.92 18.70
C GLN A 301 19.91 -17.76 18.68
N HIS A 302 18.91 -17.29 17.93
CA HIS A 302 17.57 -17.88 17.87
C HIS A 302 17.11 -18.24 16.46
N VAL A 303 17.88 -17.90 15.42
CA VAL A 303 17.52 -18.11 14.02
C VAL A 303 18.47 -19.11 13.34
N ALA A 304 17.92 -19.99 12.51
CA ALA A 304 18.68 -20.98 11.77
C ALA A 304 18.13 -21.19 10.36
N LEU A 305 19.01 -21.64 9.46
CA LEU A 305 18.67 -22.20 8.17
C LEU A 305 18.43 -23.70 8.36
N LYS A 306 17.25 -24.20 8.01
CA LYS A 306 16.92 -25.63 8.07
C LYS A 306 17.00 -26.23 6.67
N PHE A 307 17.96 -27.13 6.49
CA PHE A 307 18.21 -27.81 5.22
C PHE A 307 17.40 -29.10 5.11
N SER A 308 16.75 -29.31 3.96
CA SER A 308 16.11 -30.58 3.60
C SER A 308 16.70 -31.15 2.30
N GLU A 309 16.50 -32.44 2.08
CA GLU A 309 16.95 -33.08 0.83
C GLU A 309 16.24 -32.45 -0.38
N ASN A 310 17.02 -31.89 -1.32
CA ASN A 310 16.56 -31.34 -2.59
C ASN A 310 15.61 -30.13 -2.50
N SER A 311 15.74 -29.28 -1.49
CA SER A 311 15.01 -28.00 -1.43
C SER A 311 15.91 -26.90 -0.89
N GLU A 312 15.55 -25.65 -1.21
CA GLU A 312 16.17 -24.48 -0.61
C GLU A 312 15.94 -24.50 0.92
N PRO A 313 16.92 -24.11 1.76
CA PRO A 313 16.72 -24.12 3.19
C PRO A 313 15.71 -23.05 3.61
N VAL A 314 14.75 -23.46 4.45
CA VAL A 314 13.79 -22.55 5.09
C VAL A 314 14.44 -21.85 6.28
N VAL A 315 13.92 -20.68 6.67
CA VAL A 315 14.39 -19.97 7.86
C VAL A 315 13.48 -20.31 9.04
N VAL A 316 14.09 -20.73 10.15
CA VAL A 316 13.38 -21.09 11.38
C VAL A 316 13.81 -20.24 12.55
N TYR A 317 12.88 -19.95 13.46
CA TYR A 317 13.12 -19.32 14.74
C TYR A 317 12.84 -20.29 15.89
N ARG A 318 13.74 -20.32 16.87
CA ARG A 318 13.69 -21.24 18.00
C ARG A 318 12.38 -21.10 18.76
N ASN A 319 11.70 -22.23 19.01
CA ASN A 319 10.41 -22.33 19.69
C ASN A 319 9.21 -21.68 18.96
N VAL A 320 9.40 -21.17 17.75
CA VAL A 320 8.31 -20.65 16.89
C VAL A 320 8.12 -21.55 15.68
N GLY A 321 9.21 -22.02 15.07
CA GLY A 321 9.18 -22.86 13.88
C GLY A 321 9.62 -22.10 12.63
N GLN A 322 9.06 -22.45 11.48
CA GLN A 322 9.37 -21.79 10.21
C GLN A 322 8.81 -20.37 10.18
N ILE A 323 9.67 -19.40 9.82
CA ILE A 323 9.34 -17.98 9.74
C ILE A 323 9.49 -17.41 8.32
N ALA A 324 10.17 -18.13 7.42
CA ALA A 324 10.22 -17.84 5.99
C ALA A 324 10.56 -19.12 5.19
N GLU A 325 10.08 -19.20 3.95
CA GLU A 325 10.36 -20.28 3.00
C GLU A 325 11.82 -20.27 2.51
N ASN A 326 12.46 -19.10 2.48
CA ASN A 326 13.87 -18.97 2.15
C ASN A 326 14.48 -17.68 2.75
N PHE A 327 15.78 -17.50 2.56
CA PHE A 327 16.51 -16.38 3.17
C PHE A 327 16.14 -15.01 2.55
N GLU A 328 15.82 -14.97 1.25
CA GLU A 328 15.38 -13.74 0.58
C GLU A 328 14.03 -13.27 1.13
N GLN A 329 13.07 -14.18 1.24
CA GLN A 329 11.78 -13.88 1.88
C GLN A 329 11.98 -13.48 3.34
N PHE A 330 12.90 -14.11 4.08
CA PHE A 330 13.22 -13.72 5.45
C PHE A 330 13.64 -12.24 5.54
N LEU A 331 14.55 -11.78 4.68
CA LEU A 331 14.91 -10.35 4.61
C LEU A 331 13.70 -9.49 4.22
N GLY A 332 12.91 -9.98 3.26
CA GLY A 332 11.64 -9.38 2.84
C GLY A 332 10.51 -9.48 3.87
N CYS A 333 10.72 -10.04 5.06
CA CYS A 333 9.77 -10.08 6.17
C CYS A 333 10.26 -9.27 7.38
N CYS A 334 11.53 -8.90 7.44
CA CYS A 334 12.09 -8.10 8.52
C CYS A 334 11.50 -6.68 8.56
N VAL A 335 11.15 -6.21 9.74
CA VAL A 335 10.54 -4.90 10.02
C VAL A 335 11.21 -4.25 11.24
N SER A 336 10.89 -2.99 11.50
CA SER A 336 11.37 -2.18 12.62
C SER A 336 10.20 -1.50 13.33
N THR A 337 10.43 -1.05 14.57
CA THR A 337 9.50 -0.13 15.26
C THR A 337 9.75 1.32 14.90
N ASP A 338 10.93 1.62 14.32
CA ASP A 338 11.29 2.95 13.89
C ASP A 338 10.64 3.24 12.53
N TYR A 339 9.75 4.24 12.49
CA TYR A 339 9.26 4.79 11.24
C TYR A 339 10.31 5.75 10.67
N ILE A 340 10.79 5.45 9.47
CA ILE A 340 11.67 6.33 8.71
C ILE A 340 10.83 6.89 7.57
N ASP A 341 10.48 8.17 7.66
CA ASP A 341 9.89 8.89 6.54
C ASP A 341 10.99 9.21 5.53
N GLU A 342 11.15 8.35 4.52
CA GLU A 342 12.09 8.55 3.43
C GLU A 342 11.80 9.82 2.63
N TYR A 343 10.56 10.31 2.69
CA TYR A 343 10.13 11.53 2.03
C TYR A 343 10.29 12.79 2.89
N ALA A 344 10.72 12.66 4.15
CA ALA A 344 10.92 13.81 5.04
C ALA A 344 11.94 14.80 4.45
N ILE A 345 12.94 14.32 3.72
CA ILE A 345 13.94 15.17 3.06
C ILE A 345 13.30 16.13 2.04
N PHE A 346 12.20 15.72 1.38
CA PHE A 346 11.44 16.54 0.45
C PHE A 346 10.72 17.71 1.11
N SER A 347 10.51 17.64 2.42
CA SER A 347 9.89 18.69 3.22
C SER A 347 10.91 19.67 3.83
N VAL A 348 12.22 19.38 3.76
CA VAL A 348 13.28 20.27 4.26
C VAL A 348 13.57 21.37 3.22
N PRO A 349 13.26 22.65 3.52
CA PRO A 349 13.47 23.75 2.57
C PRO A 349 14.94 23.89 2.17
N LEU A 350 15.18 24.26 0.92
CA LEU A 350 16.50 24.69 0.46
C LEU A 350 16.75 26.16 0.78
N MET A 351 18.02 26.54 0.90
CA MET A 351 18.41 27.94 1.04
C MET A 351 18.18 28.67 -0.30
N ASP A 352 17.91 29.98 -0.25
CA ASP A 352 17.56 30.76 -1.46
C ASP A 352 18.64 30.66 -2.55
N GLU A 353 19.92 30.58 -2.18
CA GLU A 353 21.04 30.46 -3.13
C GLU A 353 21.13 29.07 -3.80
N GLU A 354 20.46 28.06 -3.23
CA GLU A 354 20.44 26.69 -3.72
C GLU A 354 19.23 26.40 -4.63
N LEU A 355 18.20 27.24 -4.60
CA LEU A 355 16.93 27.00 -5.32
C LEU A 355 17.12 26.98 -6.84
N GLU A 356 17.79 27.98 -7.40
CA GLU A 356 18.00 28.06 -8.84
C GLU A 356 18.84 26.91 -9.41
N PRO A 357 20.02 26.56 -8.86
CA PRO A 357 20.78 25.42 -9.36
C PRO A 357 20.05 24.08 -9.14
N ALA A 358 19.18 23.97 -8.12
CA ALA A 358 18.39 22.76 -7.89
C ALA A 358 17.21 22.62 -8.86
N LEU A 359 16.45 23.70 -9.12
CA LEU A 359 15.31 23.68 -10.06
C LEU A 359 15.73 23.41 -11.51
N LEU A 360 16.95 23.79 -11.87
CA LEU A 360 17.49 23.70 -13.23
C LEU A 360 18.57 22.60 -13.35
N GLY A 361 18.69 21.75 -12.34
CA GLY A 361 19.65 20.67 -12.28
C GLY A 361 19.09 19.35 -12.81
N GLU A 362 19.90 18.30 -12.72
CA GLU A 362 19.52 16.92 -13.08
C GLU A 362 19.24 16.05 -11.85
N ASP A 363 19.55 16.55 -10.64
CA ASP A 363 19.29 15.87 -9.38
C ASP A 363 17.81 16.01 -9.03
N LEU A 364 17.04 14.96 -9.34
CA LEU A 364 15.59 14.93 -9.12
C LEU A 364 15.22 15.14 -7.65
N GLU A 365 16.01 14.62 -6.70
CA GLU A 365 15.71 14.79 -5.28
C GLU A 365 15.79 16.26 -4.88
N ARG A 366 16.90 16.92 -5.27
CA ARG A 366 17.09 18.35 -5.05
C ARG A 366 16.07 19.20 -5.80
N MET A 367 15.71 18.81 -7.03
CA MET A 367 14.71 19.53 -7.82
C MET A 367 13.34 19.50 -7.15
N VAL A 368 12.87 18.32 -6.70
CA VAL A 368 11.60 18.18 -5.97
C VAL A 368 11.62 19.01 -4.68
N ARG A 369 12.73 18.98 -3.92
CA ARG A 369 12.91 19.84 -2.73
C ARG A 369 12.82 21.32 -3.05
N ALA A 370 13.42 21.75 -4.15
CA ALA A 370 13.39 23.15 -4.58
C ALA A 370 11.96 23.57 -4.97
N TRP A 371 11.24 22.73 -5.71
CA TRP A 371 9.82 22.93 -6.01
C TRP A 371 8.98 23.03 -4.73
N ASN A 372 9.13 22.09 -3.80
CA ASN A 372 8.43 22.12 -2.51
C ASN A 372 8.77 23.38 -1.70
N THR A 373 10.00 23.88 -1.79
CA THR A 373 10.41 25.14 -1.12
C THR A 373 9.71 26.34 -1.73
N VAL A 374 9.71 26.47 -3.06
CA VAL A 374 9.02 27.61 -3.72
C VAL A 374 7.51 27.54 -3.55
N TYR A 375 6.93 26.33 -3.44
CA TYR A 375 5.50 26.15 -3.15
C TYR A 375 5.04 26.75 -1.83
N GLN A 376 5.92 26.85 -0.84
CA GLN A 376 5.58 27.40 0.48
C GLN A 376 5.44 28.93 0.45
N ARG A 377 6.16 29.62 -0.43
CA ARG A 377 6.19 31.09 -0.57
C ARG A 377 6.31 31.51 -2.05
N PRO A 378 5.36 31.14 -2.90
CA PRO A 378 5.54 31.27 -4.35
C PRO A 378 5.65 32.70 -4.85
N GLU A 379 5.10 33.67 -4.10
CA GLU A 379 5.18 35.10 -4.42
C GLU A 379 6.62 35.63 -4.35
N ASP A 380 7.48 35.04 -3.52
CA ASP A 380 8.89 35.43 -3.37
C ASP A 380 9.74 34.95 -4.57
N TYR A 381 9.25 33.98 -5.35
CA TYR A 381 10.03 33.24 -6.35
C TYR A 381 9.43 33.25 -7.76
N VAL A 382 8.53 34.18 -8.09
CA VAL A 382 7.81 34.23 -9.38
C VAL A 382 8.75 34.04 -10.59
N SER A 383 9.83 34.82 -10.68
CA SER A 383 10.77 34.73 -11.81
C SER A 383 11.49 33.38 -11.87
N LEU A 384 11.72 32.75 -10.72
CA LEU A 384 12.40 31.48 -10.63
C LEU A 384 11.45 30.31 -10.97
N ILE A 385 10.20 30.37 -10.53
CA ILE A 385 9.12 29.44 -10.88
C ILE A 385 8.92 29.41 -12.40
N GLU A 386 8.78 30.58 -13.02
CA GLU A 386 8.63 30.70 -14.48
C GLU A 386 9.83 30.10 -15.23
N LYS A 387 11.04 30.33 -14.72
CA LYS A 387 12.26 29.76 -15.29
C LYS A 387 12.30 28.23 -15.15
N GLY A 388 11.92 27.71 -13.98
CA GLY A 388 11.86 26.27 -13.71
C GLY A 388 10.81 25.56 -14.56
N ILE A 389 9.61 26.13 -14.73
CA ILE A 389 8.57 25.57 -15.60
C ILE A 389 9.08 25.44 -17.04
N LEU A 390 9.70 26.49 -17.59
CA LEU A 390 10.24 26.42 -18.96
C LEU A 390 11.36 25.40 -19.09
N PHE A 391 12.19 25.25 -18.06
CA PHE A 391 13.23 24.24 -18.07
C PHE A 391 12.64 22.83 -18.14
N LEU A 392 11.62 22.54 -17.33
CA LEU A 392 10.91 21.27 -17.34
C LEU A 392 10.19 21.01 -18.67
N LEU A 393 9.49 22.02 -19.20
CA LEU A 393 8.78 21.92 -20.48
C LEU A 393 9.69 21.76 -21.70
N ALA A 394 10.99 21.99 -21.54
CA ALA A 394 11.99 21.79 -22.58
C ALA A 394 12.67 20.42 -22.51
N GLN A 395 12.36 19.58 -21.51
CA GLN A 395 12.93 18.24 -21.39
C GLN A 395 12.25 17.26 -22.34
N GLU A 396 13.00 16.29 -22.85
CA GLU A 396 12.46 15.15 -23.61
C GLU A 396 11.92 14.05 -22.68
N ASP A 397 12.30 14.06 -21.40
CA ASP A 397 11.79 13.13 -20.39
C ASP A 397 10.32 13.44 -20.07
N GLU A 398 9.45 12.46 -20.29
CA GLU A 398 8.00 12.60 -20.13
C GLU A 398 7.57 12.92 -18.68
N ASN A 399 8.30 12.39 -17.69
CA ASN A 399 7.99 12.68 -16.28
C ASN A 399 8.33 14.12 -15.93
N LEU A 400 9.47 14.63 -16.42
CA LEU A 400 9.85 16.03 -16.22
C LEU A 400 8.94 16.97 -17.01
N LEU A 401 8.52 16.59 -18.21
CA LEU A 401 7.54 17.33 -19.00
C LEU A 401 6.20 17.43 -18.26
N ASN A 402 5.67 16.31 -17.77
CA ASN A 402 4.44 16.24 -16.97
C ASN A 402 4.56 17.05 -15.68
N MET A 403 5.71 17.00 -15.02
CA MET A 403 6.01 17.85 -13.87
C MET A 403 5.94 19.34 -14.25
N GLY A 404 6.49 19.73 -15.41
CA GLY A 404 6.43 21.09 -15.93
C GLY A 404 5.00 21.57 -16.16
N SER A 405 4.20 20.77 -16.87
CA SER A 405 2.79 21.06 -17.16
C SER A 405 1.94 21.16 -15.89
N THR A 406 2.16 20.24 -14.94
CA THR A 406 1.45 20.22 -13.65
C THR A 406 1.77 21.47 -12.83
N ASN A 407 3.07 21.81 -12.69
CA ASN A 407 3.49 23.03 -11.98
C ASN A 407 2.91 24.29 -12.66
N ALA A 408 2.92 24.37 -14.00
CA ALA A 408 2.37 25.49 -14.74
C ALA A 408 0.88 25.70 -14.41
N SER A 409 0.08 24.64 -14.46
CA SER A 409 -1.34 24.67 -14.13
C SER A 409 -1.59 25.10 -12.68
N ILE A 410 -0.84 24.54 -11.72
CA ILE A 410 -0.99 24.87 -10.29
C ILE A 410 -0.69 26.36 -10.04
N PHE A 411 0.42 26.88 -10.55
CA PHE A 411 0.81 28.27 -10.33
C PHE A 411 -0.04 29.27 -11.12
N GLU A 412 -0.58 28.88 -12.27
CA GLU A 412 -1.59 29.67 -12.98
C GLU A 412 -2.87 29.80 -12.16
N HIS A 413 -3.40 28.68 -11.64
CA HIS A 413 -4.60 28.68 -10.79
C HIS A 413 -4.40 29.48 -9.50
N LYS A 414 -3.19 29.46 -8.93
CA LYS A 414 -2.82 30.29 -7.77
C LYS A 414 -2.60 31.78 -8.10
N GLY A 415 -2.62 32.17 -9.38
CA GLY A 415 -2.42 33.55 -9.81
C GLY A 415 -0.98 34.06 -9.66
N ILE A 416 0.00 33.16 -9.62
CA ILE A 416 1.43 33.48 -9.41
C ILE A 416 2.12 33.86 -10.72
N LEU A 417 1.77 33.21 -11.83
CA LEU A 417 2.41 33.42 -13.13
C LEU A 417 2.05 34.78 -13.73
N THR A 418 3.04 35.45 -14.32
CA THR A 418 2.82 36.73 -15.00
C THR A 418 2.05 36.54 -16.32
N GLU A 419 1.29 37.56 -16.74
CA GLU A 419 0.54 37.51 -18.00
C GLU A 419 1.46 37.26 -19.22
N LEU A 420 2.66 37.86 -19.21
CA LEU A 420 3.67 37.64 -20.25
C LEU A 420 4.10 36.17 -20.33
N PHE A 421 4.20 35.50 -19.18
CA PHE A 421 4.58 34.10 -19.13
C PHE A 421 3.44 33.17 -19.60
N LYS A 422 2.19 33.47 -19.22
CA LYS A 422 1.01 32.72 -19.70
C LYS A 422 0.89 32.75 -21.22
N GLU A 423 1.19 33.88 -21.85
CA GLU A 423 1.24 33.97 -23.31
C GLU A 423 2.33 33.06 -23.91
N LYS A 424 3.47 32.93 -23.23
CA LYS A 424 4.56 32.04 -23.65
C LYS A 424 4.19 30.56 -23.51
N LEU A 425 3.48 30.18 -22.44
CA LEU A 425 3.03 28.79 -22.22
C LEU A 425 2.09 28.27 -23.30
N LYS A 426 1.25 29.14 -23.89
CA LYS A 426 0.38 28.78 -25.03
C LYS A 426 1.13 28.24 -26.25
N GLY A 427 2.43 28.52 -26.36
CA GLY A 427 3.28 27.96 -27.43
C GLY A 427 3.87 26.58 -27.11
N TYR A 428 3.77 26.11 -25.87
CA TYR A 428 4.29 24.81 -25.40
C TYR A 428 3.19 23.76 -25.17
N MET A 429 1.98 24.19 -24.81
CA MET A 429 0.83 23.30 -24.53
C MET A 429 -0.16 23.21 -25.72
N GLY A 430 0.34 23.41 -26.94
CA GLY A 430 -0.45 23.47 -28.18
C GLY A 430 -0.58 22.14 -28.90
#